data_AF-A0A9R0IPI9-F1
#
_entry.id   AF-A0A9R0IPI9-F1
#
_cell.length_a   1.000
_cell.length_b   1.000
_cell.length_c   1.000
_cell.angle_alpha   90.00
_cell.angle_beta   90.00
_cell.angle_gamma   90.00
#
_symmetry.space_group_name_H-M   'P 1'
#
loop_
_entity.id
_entity.type
_entity.pdbx_description
1 polymer ?
#
loop_
_entity_poly.entity_id
_entity_poly.type
_entity_poly.pdbx_seq_one_letter_code
_entity_poly.pdbx_strand_id
1 'polypeptide(L)'
;MVDRTPDTSLVGWMFLMLGTSLFVDKSGSRIRPSRILELKDGGVDSVTQYSWGAATLAFLYRQLGVASRDGSQGISGCLTLLQAWIYEYFSTFRPHTSRLTFEPGTARACMWSIRQERRSLVRLQSFRTSIDQLTSIEVTWLPYGPDLALTVPRTTLCGWLRYRDIIEPYMPDRVLRQLGYMQVIPSPILRPEFAYRPFDSIGYEVVFPVASTESAWHMFPRGFRLVLSEFQRAELDPSTYSSGYLPWLCRNSHRHVANMDHAGVFSDRTNAPYWMERCIRVVQPWMDARDIMPTEETRAAVDDVEKIISDWNLFAK
;
A
#
# COMPACT_ATOMS: atom_id res chain seq x y z
N MET A 1 -23.61 6.23 31.46
CA MET A 1 -22.97 5.75 30.21
C MET A 1 -23.66 6.48 29.09
N VAL A 2 -22.96 7.34 28.34
CA VAL A 2 -23.59 8.15 27.29
C VAL A 2 -23.86 7.24 26.10
N ASP A 3 -25.13 7.07 25.73
CA ASP A 3 -25.53 6.35 24.51
C ASP A 3 -24.81 6.98 23.32
N ARG A 4 -23.93 6.21 22.68
CA ARG A 4 -23.24 6.64 21.47
C ARG A 4 -24.15 6.35 20.29
N THR A 5 -24.46 7.37 19.51
CA THR A 5 -25.24 7.22 18.29
C THR A 5 -24.52 6.28 17.30
N PRO A 6 -25.24 5.56 16.45
CA PRO A 6 -24.68 4.70 15.39
C PRO A 6 -23.58 5.38 14.57
N ASP A 7 -23.75 6.67 14.28
CA ASP A 7 -22.77 7.49 13.56
C ASP A 7 -21.46 7.62 14.33
N THR A 8 -21.52 7.76 15.65
CA THR A 8 -20.34 7.83 16.53
C THR A 8 -19.57 6.50 16.50
N SER A 9 -20.28 5.38 16.40
CA SER A 9 -19.68 4.05 16.30
C SER A 9 -19.01 3.83 14.93
N LEU A 10 -19.68 4.13 13.82
CA LEU A 10 -19.12 4.03 12.47
C LEU A 10 -17.87 4.90 12.32
N VAL A 11 -17.96 6.15 12.77
CA VAL A 11 -16.83 7.07 12.81
C VAL A 11 -15.68 6.50 13.64
N GLY A 12 -15.97 5.92 14.81
CA GLY A 12 -15.00 5.20 15.66
C GLY A 12 -14.27 4.04 14.97
N TRP A 13 -15.00 3.23 14.20
CA TRP A 13 -14.41 2.14 13.41
C TRP A 13 -13.59 2.64 12.23
N MET A 14 -14.08 3.66 11.51
CA MET A 14 -13.30 4.29 10.44
C MET A 14 -12.00 4.88 11.00
N PHE A 15 -12.04 5.55 12.16
CA PHE A 15 -10.85 6.04 12.86
C PHE A 15 -9.83 4.91 13.11
N LEU A 16 -10.30 3.76 13.60
CA LEU A 16 -9.45 2.61 13.86
C LEU A 16 -8.86 2.03 12.57
N MET A 17 -9.67 1.79 11.55
CA MET A 17 -9.21 1.21 10.28
C MET A 17 -8.22 2.12 9.55
N LEU A 18 -8.51 3.43 9.49
CA LEU A 18 -7.63 4.40 8.85
C LEU A 18 -6.27 4.48 9.57
N GLY A 19 -6.26 4.51 10.91
CA GLY A 19 -5.03 4.62 11.69
C GLY A 19 -4.22 3.33 11.78
N THR A 20 -4.89 2.17 11.86
CA THR A 20 -4.22 0.88 12.09
C THR A 20 -3.88 0.12 10.81
N SER A 21 -4.49 0.46 9.68
CA SER A 21 -4.27 -0.25 8.41
C SER A 21 -3.80 0.64 7.27
N LEU A 22 -4.41 1.81 7.03
CA LEU A 22 -4.11 2.61 5.82
C LEU A 22 -2.96 3.61 6.04
N PHE A 23 -2.94 4.29 7.19
CA PHE A 23 -2.04 5.42 7.48
C PHE A 23 -1.13 5.17 8.68
N VAL A 24 -0.72 3.91 8.90
CA VAL A 24 0.17 3.50 10.00
C VAL A 24 1.48 4.30 9.96
N ASP A 25 1.86 4.94 11.06
CA ASP A 25 3.14 5.67 11.17
C ASP A 25 4.12 5.01 12.16
N LYS A 26 5.35 5.55 12.25
CA LYS A 26 6.42 5.05 13.13
C LYS A 26 6.32 5.55 14.58
N SER A 27 5.35 6.41 14.90
CA SER A 27 5.33 7.18 16.17
C SER A 27 5.01 6.36 17.41
N GLY A 28 4.66 5.09 17.23
CA GLY A 28 4.18 4.25 18.31
C GLY A 28 2.81 4.66 18.88
N SER A 29 2.21 5.73 18.38
CA SER A 29 0.77 5.96 18.49
C SER A 29 0.18 5.62 17.13
N ARG A 30 -0.54 4.49 17.04
CA ARG A 30 -1.22 4.07 15.79
C ARG A 30 -2.27 5.05 15.26
N ILE A 31 -2.50 6.15 15.97
CA ILE A 31 -3.40 7.21 15.58
C ILE A 31 -2.69 8.49 16.02
N ARG A 32 -2.26 9.34 15.08
CA ARG A 32 -2.09 10.76 15.39
C ARG A 32 -3.48 11.36 15.36
N PRO A 33 -4.12 11.69 16.49
CA PRO A 33 -5.53 12.10 16.49
C PRO A 33 -5.78 13.37 15.67
N SER A 34 -4.77 14.24 15.52
CA SER A 34 -4.88 15.48 14.73
C SER A 34 -5.02 15.25 13.22
N ARG A 35 -4.39 14.21 12.68
CA ARG A 35 -4.80 13.68 11.36
C ARG A 35 -6.11 12.97 11.63
N ILE A 36 -7.14 12.97 10.80
CA ILE A 36 -8.42 12.27 11.09
C ILE A 36 -9.41 13.06 11.99
N LEU A 37 -9.02 13.90 12.98
CA LEU A 37 -10.02 14.73 13.71
C LEU A 37 -10.80 15.73 12.82
N GLU A 38 -10.28 16.06 11.64
CA GLU A 38 -10.97 16.87 10.62
C GLU A 38 -12.18 16.17 9.99
N LEU A 39 -12.33 14.84 10.17
CA LEU A 39 -13.56 14.11 9.79
C LEU A 39 -14.75 14.45 10.71
N LYS A 40 -14.50 15.16 11.82
CA LYS A 40 -15.50 15.45 12.85
C LYS A 40 -16.47 16.57 12.43
N ASP A 41 -16.06 17.47 11.54
CA ASP A 41 -16.86 18.65 11.21
C ASP A 41 -17.88 18.40 10.07
N GLY A 42 -17.67 17.36 9.25
CA GLY A 42 -18.52 17.04 8.09
C GLY A 42 -19.39 15.78 8.22
N GLY A 43 -19.33 15.07 9.35
CA GLY A 43 -20.05 13.81 9.55
C GLY A 43 -19.60 12.66 8.64
N VAL A 44 -20.28 11.51 8.72
CA VAL A 44 -20.01 10.28 7.93
C VAL A 44 -20.04 10.55 6.41
N ASP A 45 -20.94 11.45 5.97
CA ASP A 45 -21.12 11.78 4.55
C ASP A 45 -19.91 12.47 3.93
N SER A 46 -19.12 13.19 4.71
CA SER A 46 -17.85 13.75 4.23
C SER A 46 -16.80 12.66 3.99
N VAL A 47 -16.84 11.60 4.80
CA VAL A 47 -15.86 10.51 4.76
C VAL A 47 -16.01 9.70 3.47
N THR A 48 -17.23 9.46 3.00
CA THR A 48 -17.51 8.67 1.79
C THR A 48 -17.14 9.39 0.49
N GLN A 49 -16.96 10.72 0.54
CA GLN A 49 -16.59 11.54 -0.63
C GLN A 49 -15.09 11.46 -0.96
N TYR A 50 -14.26 10.98 -0.04
CA TYR A 50 -12.83 10.84 -0.27
C TYR A 50 -12.50 9.55 -1.02
N SER A 51 -11.61 9.66 -2.01
CA SER A 51 -10.94 8.50 -2.58
C SER A 51 -9.89 7.94 -1.61
N TRP A 52 -10.32 7.12 -0.65
CA TRP A 52 -9.44 6.50 0.35
C TRP A 52 -8.33 5.66 -0.28
N GLY A 53 -8.60 5.02 -1.42
CA GLY A 53 -7.58 4.30 -2.19
C GLY A 53 -6.46 5.21 -2.70
N ALA A 54 -6.82 6.36 -3.31
CA ALA A 54 -5.84 7.34 -3.77
C ALA A 54 -5.03 7.93 -2.61
N ALA A 55 -5.71 8.27 -1.51
CA ALA A 55 -5.05 8.79 -0.31
C ALA A 55 -4.08 7.77 0.31
N THR A 56 -4.49 6.51 0.39
CA THR A 56 -3.65 5.40 0.88
C THR A 56 -2.42 5.22 0.01
N LEU A 57 -2.57 5.27 -1.32
CA LEU A 57 -1.45 5.17 -2.26
C LEU A 57 -0.49 6.36 -2.13
N ALA A 58 -1.00 7.60 -2.02
CA ALA A 58 -0.16 8.78 -1.79
C ALA A 58 0.68 8.63 -0.51
N PHE A 59 0.04 8.19 0.58
CA PHE A 59 0.75 7.96 1.83
C PHE A 59 1.79 6.83 1.71
N LEU A 60 1.41 5.70 1.11
CA LEU A 60 2.31 4.56 0.91
C LEU A 60 3.52 4.92 0.05
N TYR A 61 3.34 5.70 -1.02
CA TYR A 61 4.43 6.15 -1.89
C TYR A 61 5.42 7.04 -1.13
N ARG A 62 4.93 7.99 -0.33
CA ARG A 62 5.77 8.79 0.58
C ARG A 62 6.58 7.90 1.51
N GLN A 63 5.94 6.90 2.13
CA GLN A 63 6.60 5.98 3.07
C GLN A 63 7.62 5.05 2.39
N LEU A 64 7.37 4.60 1.15
CA LEU A 64 8.34 3.87 0.34
C LEU A 64 9.56 4.74 0.03
N GLY A 65 9.31 6.01 -0.35
CA GLY A 65 10.37 6.99 -0.57
C GLY A 65 11.24 7.21 0.67
N VAL A 66 10.64 7.28 1.86
CA VAL A 66 11.37 7.33 3.16
C VAL A 66 12.13 6.03 3.43
N ALA A 67 11.49 4.88 3.22
CA ALA A 67 12.08 3.57 3.50
C ALA A 67 13.28 3.25 2.60
N SER A 68 13.32 3.77 1.37
CA SER A 68 14.42 3.59 0.43
C SER A 68 15.72 4.32 0.79
N ARG A 69 15.70 5.18 1.82
CA ARG A 69 16.85 6.01 2.19
C ARG A 69 17.71 5.32 3.23
N ASP A 70 19.01 5.58 3.10
CA ASP A 70 20.00 5.18 4.10
C ASP A 70 19.63 5.71 5.49
N GLY A 71 19.84 4.89 6.51
CA GLY A 71 19.44 5.14 7.90
C GLY A 71 17.98 4.83 8.26
N SER A 72 17.08 4.60 7.29
CA SER A 72 15.69 4.23 7.59
C SER A 72 15.61 2.80 8.15
N GLN A 73 15.10 2.66 9.37
CA GLN A 73 14.99 1.38 10.08
C GLN A 73 13.66 0.63 9.86
N GLY A 74 12.81 1.11 8.96
CA GLY A 74 11.52 0.49 8.69
C GLY A 74 10.64 1.29 7.74
N ILE A 75 9.50 0.70 7.42
CA ILE A 75 8.49 1.26 6.52
C ILE A 75 7.15 1.42 7.25
N SER A 76 6.37 2.39 6.79
CA SER A 76 5.04 2.74 7.30
C SER A 76 4.03 2.76 6.15
N GLY A 77 2.75 3.02 6.44
CA GLY A 77 1.66 2.97 5.47
C GLY A 77 0.99 1.61 5.37
N CYS A 78 0.18 1.43 4.35
CA CYS A 78 -0.61 0.22 4.16
C CYS A 78 0.25 -0.97 3.70
N LEU A 79 0.93 -1.61 4.64
CA LEU A 79 1.83 -2.73 4.34
C LEU A 79 1.08 -3.98 3.86
N THR A 80 -0.16 -4.18 4.30
CA THR A 80 -1.02 -5.26 3.79
C THR A 80 -1.25 -5.13 2.29
N LEU A 81 -1.50 -3.91 1.79
CA LEU A 81 -1.64 -3.64 0.36
C LEU A 81 -0.33 -3.95 -0.39
N LEU A 82 0.81 -3.48 0.15
CA LEU A 82 2.12 -3.74 -0.44
C LEU A 82 2.46 -5.25 -0.48
N GLN A 83 2.20 -5.97 0.60
CA GLN A 83 2.44 -7.41 0.70
C GLN A 83 1.54 -8.19 -0.25
N ALA A 84 0.24 -7.87 -0.29
CA ALA A 84 -0.69 -8.49 -1.24
C ALA A 84 -0.25 -8.26 -2.69
N TRP A 85 0.19 -7.04 -3.03
CA TRP A 85 0.77 -6.76 -4.35
C TRP A 85 2.02 -7.60 -4.62
N ILE A 86 2.95 -7.72 -3.66
CA ILE A 86 4.14 -8.56 -3.83
C ILE A 86 3.75 -10.01 -4.11
N TYR A 87 2.81 -10.58 -3.36
CA TYR A 87 2.45 -12.00 -3.48
C TYR A 87 1.67 -12.31 -4.76
N GLU A 88 0.84 -11.38 -5.23
CA GLU A 88 0.14 -11.53 -6.51
C GLU A 88 1.13 -11.54 -7.68
N TYR A 89 2.09 -10.59 -7.70
CA TYR A 89 2.99 -10.39 -8.83
C TYR A 89 4.25 -11.26 -8.81
N PHE A 90 4.78 -11.63 -7.64
CA PHE A 90 6.07 -12.34 -7.52
C PHE A 90 5.88 -13.65 -6.75
N SER A 91 5.80 -14.77 -7.49
CA SER A 91 5.56 -16.08 -6.90
C SER A 91 6.64 -16.50 -5.91
N THR A 92 7.90 -16.13 -6.16
CA THR A 92 9.06 -16.45 -5.33
C THR A 92 8.98 -15.89 -3.90
N PHE A 93 8.16 -14.86 -3.69
CA PHE A 93 8.02 -14.21 -2.38
C PHE A 93 6.76 -14.60 -1.63
N ARG A 94 5.94 -15.50 -2.17
CA ARG A 94 4.71 -15.98 -1.52
C ARG A 94 5.04 -16.72 -0.23
N PRO A 95 4.18 -16.63 0.81
CA PRO A 95 4.34 -17.45 2.00
C PRO A 95 4.14 -18.94 1.66
N HIS A 96 4.86 -19.82 2.36
CA HIS A 96 4.86 -21.27 2.13
C HIS A 96 3.52 -21.96 2.46
N THR A 97 2.61 -21.27 3.13
CA THR A 97 1.27 -21.78 3.47
C THR A 97 0.28 -21.30 2.41
N SER A 98 -0.21 -22.27 1.64
CA SER A 98 -1.22 -22.29 0.58
C SER A 98 -2.12 -21.07 0.41
N ARG A 99 -2.42 -20.75 -0.86
CA ARG A 99 -3.59 -19.94 -1.26
C ARG A 99 -4.85 -20.63 -0.71
N LEU A 100 -5.55 -19.99 0.22
CA LEU A 100 -6.83 -20.48 0.75
C LEU A 100 -7.86 -20.58 -0.40
N THR A 101 -8.85 -21.45 -0.25
CA THR A 101 -9.92 -21.65 -1.25
C THR A 101 -10.60 -20.32 -1.60
N PHE A 102 -10.82 -20.11 -2.91
CA PHE A 102 -11.25 -18.82 -3.46
C PHE A 102 -12.77 -18.79 -3.65
N GLU A 103 -13.45 -17.94 -2.89
CA GLU A 103 -14.80 -17.49 -3.22
C GLU A 103 -14.72 -16.13 -3.95
N PRO A 104 -15.49 -15.94 -5.05
CA PRO A 104 -15.61 -14.63 -5.70
C PRO A 104 -15.98 -13.54 -4.67
N GLY A 105 -15.24 -12.44 -4.68
CA GLY A 105 -15.48 -11.30 -3.76
C GLY A 105 -14.63 -11.31 -2.48
N THR A 106 -13.88 -12.37 -2.18
CA THR A 106 -12.93 -12.35 -1.06
C THR A 106 -11.78 -11.37 -1.31
N ALA A 107 -11.44 -10.57 -0.30
CA ALA A 107 -10.32 -9.65 -0.35
C ALA A 107 -9.00 -10.40 -0.65
N ARG A 108 -8.26 -9.95 -1.65
CA ARG A 108 -7.03 -10.63 -2.12
C ARG A 108 -5.94 -10.73 -1.04
N ALA A 109 -5.88 -9.77 -0.12
CA ALA A 109 -4.96 -9.84 1.01
C ALA A 109 -5.25 -11.05 1.93
N CYS A 110 -6.51 -11.46 2.06
CA CYS A 110 -6.92 -12.62 2.86
C CYS A 110 -6.53 -13.97 2.22
N MET A 111 -6.08 -13.98 0.97
CA MET A 111 -5.64 -15.20 0.28
C MET A 111 -4.31 -15.73 0.81
N TRP A 112 -3.58 -14.93 1.58
CA TRP A 112 -2.21 -15.20 1.97
C TRP A 112 -2.12 -15.32 3.50
N SER A 113 -1.77 -16.51 3.98
CA SER A 113 -1.44 -16.70 5.40
C SER A 113 0.02 -16.34 5.63
N ILE A 114 0.24 -15.17 6.26
CA ILE A 114 1.58 -14.71 6.59
C ILE A 114 1.94 -15.23 7.97
N ARG A 115 2.86 -16.21 8.04
CA ARG A 115 3.46 -16.59 9.32
C ARG A 115 4.49 -15.55 9.71
N GLN A 116 4.44 -15.10 10.97
CA GLN A 116 5.53 -14.31 11.52
C GLN A 116 6.79 -15.17 11.56
N GLU A 117 7.79 -14.74 10.80
CA GLU A 117 9.07 -15.41 10.73
C GLU A 117 10.14 -14.54 11.40
N ARG A 118 11.10 -15.20 12.05
CA ARG A 118 12.19 -14.50 12.73
C ARG A 118 13.08 -13.76 11.72
N ARG A 119 13.64 -12.64 12.15
CA ARG A 119 14.65 -11.90 11.38
C ARG A 119 15.85 -12.82 11.15
N SER A 120 16.30 -12.93 9.90
CA SER A 120 17.44 -13.76 9.53
C SER A 120 18.22 -13.05 8.44
N LEU A 121 19.53 -12.87 8.67
CA LEU A 121 20.43 -12.29 7.67
C LEU A 121 20.52 -13.18 6.42
N VAL A 122 20.58 -14.49 6.62
CA VAL A 122 20.58 -15.47 5.52
C VAL A 122 19.31 -15.32 4.68
N ARG A 123 18.16 -15.13 5.34
CA ARG A 123 16.89 -14.92 4.64
C ARG A 123 16.82 -13.57 3.93
N LEU A 124 17.33 -12.51 4.56
CA LEU A 124 17.42 -11.19 3.92
C LEU A 124 18.31 -11.26 2.67
N GLN A 125 19.46 -11.91 2.77
CA GLN A 125 20.36 -12.15 1.64
C GLN A 125 19.68 -12.98 0.55
N SER A 126 18.96 -14.05 0.92
CA SER A 126 18.23 -14.85 -0.07
C SER A 126 17.18 -14.02 -0.82
N PHE A 127 16.41 -13.17 -0.13
CA PHE A 127 15.47 -12.26 -0.79
C PHE A 127 16.18 -11.28 -1.74
N ARG A 128 17.29 -10.67 -1.32
CA ARG A 128 18.06 -9.75 -2.16
C ARG A 128 18.60 -10.45 -3.42
N THR A 129 19.17 -11.65 -3.26
CA THR A 129 19.64 -12.47 -4.38
C THR A 129 18.51 -12.85 -5.32
N SER A 130 17.34 -13.26 -4.79
CA SER A 130 16.17 -13.56 -5.62
C SER A 130 15.64 -12.34 -6.37
N ILE A 131 15.72 -11.12 -5.79
CA ILE A 131 15.37 -9.88 -6.50
C ILE A 131 16.37 -9.62 -7.63
N ASP A 132 17.67 -9.79 -7.37
CA ASP A 132 18.72 -9.51 -8.36
C ASP A 132 18.74 -10.52 -9.52
N GLN A 133 18.24 -11.74 -9.27
CA GLN A 133 18.11 -12.81 -10.27
C GLN A 133 16.74 -12.82 -10.96
N LEU A 134 15.81 -11.95 -10.53
CA LEU A 134 14.44 -11.99 -10.99
C LEU A 134 14.34 -11.77 -12.50
N THR A 135 13.75 -12.73 -13.18
CA THR A 135 13.50 -12.68 -14.61
C THR A 135 12.05 -12.30 -14.91
N SER A 136 11.81 -11.86 -16.15
CA SER A 136 10.46 -11.48 -16.58
C SER A 136 9.44 -12.63 -16.56
N ILE A 137 9.90 -13.88 -16.57
CA ILE A 137 9.08 -15.11 -16.53
C ILE A 137 8.56 -15.38 -15.12
N GLU A 138 9.32 -14.99 -14.08
CA GLU A 138 8.95 -15.19 -12.68
C GLU A 138 7.93 -14.14 -12.18
N VAL A 139 7.61 -13.15 -13.01
CA VAL A 139 6.64 -12.09 -12.72
C VAL A 139 5.29 -12.44 -13.34
N THR A 140 4.28 -12.54 -12.48
CA THR A 140 2.87 -12.61 -12.92
C THR A 140 2.39 -11.20 -13.24
N TRP A 141 2.44 -10.81 -14.51
CA TRP A 141 2.08 -9.43 -14.94
C TRP A 141 0.59 -9.12 -14.86
N LEU A 142 -0.27 -10.13 -14.96
CA LEU A 142 -1.72 -9.99 -14.95
C LEU A 142 -2.35 -10.94 -13.92
N PRO A 143 -2.08 -10.77 -12.62
CA PRO A 143 -2.54 -11.70 -11.57
C PRO A 143 -4.06 -11.69 -11.37
N TYR A 144 -4.70 -10.62 -11.84
CA TYR A 144 -6.15 -10.44 -11.82
C TYR A 144 -6.83 -10.95 -13.11
N GLY A 145 -6.06 -11.49 -14.06
CA GLY A 145 -6.55 -11.83 -15.39
C GLY A 145 -6.55 -10.64 -16.37
N PRO A 146 -6.72 -10.91 -17.67
CA PRO A 146 -6.72 -9.88 -18.72
C PRO A 146 -7.98 -9.00 -18.66
N ASP A 147 -9.09 -9.54 -18.16
CA ASP A 147 -10.43 -8.97 -18.29
C ASP A 147 -11.01 -8.35 -17.02
N LEU A 148 -10.28 -8.36 -15.89
CA LEU A 148 -10.79 -7.75 -14.65
C LEU A 148 -11.06 -6.24 -14.81
N ALA A 149 -10.42 -5.61 -15.80
CA ALA A 149 -10.68 -4.24 -16.20
C ALA A 149 -12.12 -4.00 -16.73
N LEU A 150 -12.84 -5.07 -17.10
CA LEU A 150 -14.26 -5.00 -17.49
C LEU A 150 -15.19 -4.88 -16.28
N THR A 151 -14.78 -5.39 -15.11
CA THR A 151 -15.57 -5.36 -13.87
C THR A 151 -15.20 -4.18 -12.99
N VAL A 152 -13.90 -3.85 -12.90
CA VAL A 152 -13.39 -2.66 -12.21
C VAL A 152 -12.43 -1.94 -13.14
N PRO A 153 -12.85 -0.82 -13.76
CA PRO A 153 -11.99 -0.07 -14.66
C PRO A 153 -10.71 0.37 -13.95
N ARG A 154 -9.56 0.07 -14.56
CA ARG A 154 -8.27 0.55 -14.06
C ARG A 154 -8.25 2.07 -14.15
N THR A 155 -7.78 2.74 -13.11
CA THR A 155 -7.54 4.18 -13.20
C THR A 155 -6.45 4.43 -14.24
N THR A 156 -6.70 5.37 -15.14
CA THR A 156 -5.73 5.85 -16.11
C THR A 156 -5.09 7.15 -15.67
N LEU A 157 -5.36 7.64 -14.45
CA LEU A 157 -4.76 8.87 -13.94
C LEU A 157 -3.23 8.87 -14.13
N CYS A 158 -2.69 9.94 -14.70
CA CYS A 158 -1.26 10.20 -14.76
C CYS A 158 -1.03 11.63 -14.27
N GLY A 159 -0.52 11.77 -13.05
CA GLY A 159 -0.54 13.04 -12.34
C GLY A 159 -0.11 12.88 -10.89
N TRP A 160 -0.79 13.55 -9.97
CA TRP A 160 -0.45 13.52 -8.55
C TRP A 160 -1.60 12.98 -7.71
N LEU A 161 -1.29 12.07 -6.80
CA LEU A 161 -2.18 11.68 -5.72
C LEU A 161 -1.95 12.62 -4.53
N ARG A 162 -3.03 12.98 -3.84
CA ARG A 162 -2.97 13.87 -2.68
C ARG A 162 -3.61 13.21 -1.47
N TYR A 163 -2.90 13.26 -0.36
CA TYR A 163 -3.41 13.01 0.97
C TYR A 163 -2.93 14.13 1.89
N ARG A 164 -3.81 15.09 2.19
CA ARG A 164 -3.48 16.30 2.97
C ARG A 164 -2.35 17.10 2.29
N ASP A 165 -1.23 17.24 2.99
CA ASP A 165 0.04 17.86 2.60
C ASP A 165 0.95 16.90 1.81
N ILE A 166 0.64 15.60 1.80
CA ILE A 166 1.38 14.61 1.03
C ILE A 166 0.86 14.62 -0.40
N ILE A 167 1.72 15.03 -1.32
CA ILE A 167 1.51 14.95 -2.75
C ILE A 167 2.56 13.99 -3.30
N GLU A 168 2.13 13.00 -4.08
CA GLU A 168 3.01 12.01 -4.69
C GLU A 168 2.65 11.79 -6.15
N PRO A 169 3.63 11.65 -7.05
CA PRO A 169 3.36 11.40 -8.46
C PRO A 169 2.84 9.97 -8.64
N TYR A 170 1.80 9.83 -9.45
CA TYR A 170 1.25 8.57 -9.91
C TYR A 170 1.39 8.49 -11.43
N MET A 171 2.27 7.59 -11.85
CA MET A 171 2.77 7.47 -13.23
C MET A 171 2.60 6.02 -13.71
N PRO A 172 1.38 5.63 -14.13
CA PRO A 172 1.07 4.25 -14.49
C PRO A 172 1.79 3.77 -15.76
N ASP A 173 2.33 4.67 -16.57
CA ASP A 173 3.18 4.36 -17.73
C ASP A 173 4.48 3.63 -17.34
N ARG A 174 4.91 3.74 -16.07
CA ARG A 174 6.06 3.02 -15.51
C ARG A 174 5.80 1.54 -15.21
N VAL A 175 4.54 1.12 -15.22
CA VAL A 175 4.11 -0.24 -14.90
C VAL A 175 3.11 -0.78 -15.93
N LEU A 176 3.26 -0.42 -17.20
CA LEU A 176 2.36 -0.79 -18.30
C LEU A 176 2.12 -2.30 -18.41
N ARG A 177 3.11 -3.12 -18.06
CA ARG A 177 2.95 -4.58 -18.03
C ARG A 177 1.84 -5.02 -17.07
N GLN A 178 1.70 -4.34 -15.93
CA GLN A 178 0.63 -4.59 -14.96
C GLN A 178 -0.75 -4.18 -15.50
N LEU A 179 -0.76 -3.36 -16.56
CA LEU A 179 -1.95 -2.97 -17.31
C LEU A 179 -2.17 -3.85 -18.56
N GLY A 180 -1.30 -4.83 -18.83
CA GLY A 180 -1.40 -5.72 -20.00
C GLY A 180 -0.91 -5.09 -21.30
N TYR A 181 -0.06 -4.07 -21.21
CA TYR A 181 0.57 -3.40 -22.34
C TYR A 181 2.07 -3.62 -22.32
N MET A 182 2.71 -3.56 -23.49
CA MET A 182 4.15 -3.60 -23.62
C MET A 182 4.78 -2.45 -22.82
N GLN A 183 5.86 -2.74 -22.09
CA GLN A 183 6.57 -1.68 -21.36
C GLN A 183 7.33 -0.79 -22.33
N VAL A 184 7.08 0.52 -22.26
CA VAL A 184 7.85 1.51 -23.02
C VAL A 184 8.78 2.29 -22.10
N ILE A 185 9.67 3.11 -22.69
CA ILE A 185 10.41 4.13 -21.95
C ILE A 185 9.38 5.11 -21.36
N PRO A 186 9.27 5.20 -20.02
CA PRO A 186 8.25 6.03 -19.39
C PRO A 186 8.57 7.51 -19.55
N SER A 187 7.53 8.34 -19.40
CA SER A 187 7.65 9.79 -19.37
C SER A 187 8.59 10.23 -18.24
N PRO A 188 9.31 11.36 -18.37
CA PRO A 188 10.11 11.92 -17.28
C PRO A 188 9.29 12.06 -16.00
N ILE A 189 9.92 11.80 -14.84
CA ILE A 189 9.25 11.91 -13.54
C ILE A 189 8.67 13.33 -13.41
N LEU A 190 7.42 13.42 -12.96
CA LEU A 190 6.79 14.69 -12.62
C LEU A 190 7.70 15.42 -11.62
N ARG A 191 8.19 16.60 -11.99
CA ARG A 191 9.24 17.26 -11.21
C ARG A 191 8.68 17.83 -9.91
N PRO A 192 9.36 17.63 -8.78
CA PRO A 192 9.06 18.40 -7.59
C PRO A 192 9.44 19.86 -7.78
N GLU A 193 8.77 20.73 -7.04
CA GLU A 193 9.10 22.15 -6.95
C GLU A 193 10.42 22.34 -6.18
N PHE A 194 10.54 21.64 -5.05
CA PHE A 194 11.76 21.56 -4.27
C PHE A 194 11.92 20.16 -3.69
N ALA A 195 13.15 19.70 -3.59
CA ALA A 195 13.53 18.50 -2.88
C ALA A 195 14.77 18.80 -2.06
N TYR A 196 14.67 18.72 -0.73
CA TYR A 196 15.80 18.99 0.16
C TYR A 196 15.84 18.01 1.33
N ARG A 197 17.05 17.80 1.86
CA ARG A 197 17.31 17.03 3.08
C ARG A 197 17.87 17.98 4.12
N PRO A 198 17.16 18.23 5.24
CA PRO A 198 17.73 18.99 6.35
C PRO A 198 18.97 18.29 6.94
N PHE A 199 19.98 19.05 7.33
CA PHE A 199 21.27 18.52 7.80
C PHE A 199 21.16 17.56 9.01
N ASP A 200 20.16 17.77 9.88
CA ASP A 200 19.95 16.98 11.10
C ASP A 200 18.69 16.09 11.07
N SER A 201 18.07 15.93 9.89
CA SER A 201 16.87 15.12 9.74
C SER A 201 17.19 13.79 9.07
N ILE A 202 16.69 12.69 9.67
CA ILE A 202 16.57 11.39 9.00
C ILE A 202 15.58 11.49 7.82
N GLY A 203 14.73 12.52 7.81
CA GLY A 203 13.75 12.81 6.78
C GLY A 203 14.27 13.64 5.62
N TYR A 204 13.47 13.68 4.56
CA TYR A 204 13.65 14.56 3.41
C TYR A 204 12.29 15.19 3.11
N GLU A 205 12.29 16.37 2.54
CA GLU A 205 11.08 17.06 2.11
C GLU A 205 11.08 17.15 0.59
N VAL A 206 10.02 16.63 -0.02
CA VAL A 206 9.72 16.79 -1.44
C VAL A 206 8.37 17.45 -1.54
N VAL A 207 8.38 18.62 -2.15
CA VAL A 207 7.19 19.43 -2.36
C VAL A 207 6.88 19.40 -3.85
N PHE A 208 5.65 19.01 -4.18
CA PHE A 208 5.12 19.12 -5.53
C PHE A 208 4.18 20.32 -5.62
N PRO A 209 4.04 20.94 -6.80
CA PRO A 209 3.26 22.17 -6.92
C PRO A 209 1.76 21.89 -6.67
N VAL A 210 1.21 22.51 -5.62
CA VAL A 210 -0.21 22.33 -5.23
C VAL A 210 -1.13 22.80 -6.35
N ALA A 211 -0.86 23.97 -6.93
CA ALA A 211 -1.67 24.52 -8.03
C ALA A 211 -1.67 23.60 -9.27
N SER A 212 -0.54 22.96 -9.58
CA SER A 212 -0.47 22.00 -10.69
C SER A 212 -1.24 20.73 -10.38
N THR A 213 -1.19 20.28 -9.12
CA THR A 213 -1.95 19.12 -8.64
C THR A 213 -3.46 19.38 -8.77
N GLU A 214 -3.95 20.50 -8.25
CA GLU A 214 -5.37 20.88 -8.33
C GLU A 214 -5.83 21.05 -9.78
N SER A 215 -5.03 21.74 -10.60
CA SER A 215 -5.32 21.88 -12.03
C SER A 215 -5.40 20.52 -12.74
N ALA A 216 -4.49 19.58 -12.43
CA ALA A 216 -4.49 18.24 -12.98
C ALA A 216 -5.78 17.47 -12.63
N TRP A 217 -6.23 17.57 -11.38
CA TRP A 217 -7.49 16.95 -10.93
C TRP A 217 -8.72 17.54 -11.62
N HIS A 218 -8.77 18.86 -11.85
CA HIS A 218 -9.86 19.48 -12.61
C HIS A 218 -9.88 19.08 -14.08
N MET A 219 -8.72 18.74 -14.66
CA MET A 219 -8.62 18.31 -16.04
C MET A 219 -8.88 16.81 -16.22
N PHE A 220 -8.71 15.98 -15.19
CA PHE A 220 -9.01 14.55 -15.28
C PHE A 220 -10.53 14.30 -15.40
N PRO A 221 -11.01 13.41 -16.30
CA PRO A 221 -10.25 12.51 -17.19
C PRO A 221 -10.02 13.06 -18.61
N ARG A 222 -10.26 14.35 -18.87
CA ARG A 222 -10.02 14.96 -20.20
C ARG A 222 -8.52 15.17 -20.49
N GLY A 223 -7.75 15.45 -19.45
CA GLY A 223 -6.28 15.48 -19.42
C GLY A 223 -5.74 14.67 -18.25
N PHE A 224 -4.40 14.64 -18.07
CA PHE A 224 -3.74 13.92 -16.97
C PHE A 224 -4.17 12.45 -16.87
N ARG A 225 -4.29 11.81 -18.04
CA ARG A 225 -4.61 10.40 -18.17
C ARG A 225 -3.63 9.71 -19.12
N LEU A 226 -3.46 8.42 -18.91
CA LEU A 226 -2.81 7.50 -19.80
C LEU A 226 -3.78 7.10 -20.92
N VAL A 227 -3.44 7.40 -22.17
CA VAL A 227 -4.24 7.02 -23.33
C VAL A 227 -3.84 5.61 -23.75
N LEU A 228 -4.51 4.61 -23.17
CA LEU A 228 -4.13 3.20 -23.34
C LEU A 228 -4.12 2.73 -24.81
N SER A 229 -4.93 3.36 -25.68
CA SER A 229 -4.97 3.04 -27.11
C SER A 229 -3.69 3.40 -27.87
N GLU A 230 -2.80 4.22 -27.28
CA GLU A 230 -1.50 4.57 -27.87
C GLU A 230 -0.43 3.50 -27.59
N PHE A 231 -0.71 2.52 -26.72
CA PHE A 231 0.24 1.49 -26.36
C PHE A 231 -0.09 0.15 -27.01
N GLN A 232 0.94 -0.56 -27.45
CA GLN A 232 0.80 -1.93 -27.92
C GLN A 232 0.48 -2.87 -26.75
N ARG A 233 -0.46 -3.80 -26.94
CA ARG A 233 -0.74 -4.86 -25.96
C ARG A 233 0.50 -5.74 -25.79
N ALA A 234 0.78 -6.14 -24.56
CA ALA A 234 1.78 -7.18 -24.33
C ALA A 234 1.19 -8.51 -24.83
N GLU A 235 1.86 -9.16 -25.78
CA GLU A 235 1.51 -10.52 -26.18
C GLU A 235 1.75 -11.49 -25.02
N LEU A 236 1.55 -12.80 -25.24
CA LEU A 236 1.76 -13.83 -24.20
C LEU A 236 3.22 -13.94 -23.73
N ASP A 237 4.16 -13.22 -24.35
CA ASP A 237 5.57 -13.20 -23.97
C ASP A 237 5.82 -12.32 -22.72
N PRO A 238 6.26 -12.92 -21.59
CA PRO A 238 6.58 -12.17 -20.38
C PRO A 238 7.74 -11.18 -20.56
N SER A 239 8.55 -11.30 -21.59
CA SER A 239 9.73 -10.46 -21.82
C SER A 239 9.48 -9.25 -22.73
N THR A 240 8.25 -9.00 -23.18
CA THR A 240 7.96 -7.95 -24.15
C THR A 240 8.18 -6.51 -23.60
N TYR A 241 8.99 -5.72 -24.31
CA TYR A 241 9.24 -4.29 -24.07
C TYR A 241 9.57 -3.55 -25.37
N SER A 242 9.45 -2.22 -25.38
CA SER A 242 9.79 -1.39 -26.56
C SER A 242 11.28 -1.33 -26.81
N SER A 243 11.66 -1.05 -28.06
CA SER A 243 13.06 -0.77 -28.40
C SER A 243 13.64 0.31 -27.48
N GLY A 244 14.87 0.07 -27.00
CA GLY A 244 15.59 0.97 -26.10
C GLY A 244 15.17 0.96 -24.62
N TYR A 245 14.10 0.25 -24.24
CA TYR A 245 13.64 0.20 -22.84
C TYR A 245 14.68 -0.39 -21.88
N LEU A 246 15.18 -1.61 -22.15
CA LEU A 246 16.19 -2.23 -21.28
C LEU A 246 17.48 -1.39 -21.14
N PRO A 247 18.08 -0.86 -22.23
CA PRO A 247 19.20 0.08 -22.11
C PRO A 247 18.86 1.32 -21.27
N TRP A 248 17.67 1.88 -21.41
CA TRP A 248 17.22 3.01 -20.59
C TRP A 248 17.09 2.61 -19.11
N LEU A 249 16.45 1.47 -18.82
CA LEU A 249 16.27 0.95 -17.47
C LEU A 249 17.64 0.75 -16.80
N CYS A 250 18.55 0.03 -17.47
CA CYS A 250 19.90 -0.23 -16.96
C CYS A 250 20.73 1.04 -16.69
N ARG A 251 20.45 2.15 -17.39
CA ARG A 251 21.11 3.44 -17.13
C ARG A 251 20.48 4.25 -16.00
N ASN A 252 19.18 4.06 -15.75
CA ASN A 252 18.39 4.91 -14.85
C ASN A 252 17.93 4.18 -13.57
N SER A 253 18.29 2.92 -13.37
CA SER A 253 17.93 2.13 -12.19
C SER A 253 19.15 1.55 -11.46
N HIS A 254 18.94 1.23 -10.18
CA HIS A 254 19.88 0.41 -9.42
C HIS A 254 19.58 -1.07 -9.68
N ARG A 255 20.47 -1.74 -10.40
CA ARG A 255 20.22 -3.10 -10.90
C ARG A 255 20.33 -4.19 -9.82
N HIS A 256 21.08 -3.91 -8.76
CA HIS A 256 21.37 -4.88 -7.72
C HIS A 256 21.06 -4.29 -6.35
N VAL A 257 20.39 -5.10 -5.53
CA VAL A 257 20.03 -4.83 -4.14
C VAL A 257 21.00 -5.55 -3.20
N ALA A 258 21.58 -6.68 -3.61
CA ALA A 258 22.55 -7.41 -2.80
C ALA A 258 23.83 -6.60 -2.62
N ASN A 259 24.05 -6.13 -1.39
CA ASN A 259 25.35 -5.66 -0.93
C ASN A 259 25.94 -6.78 -0.05
N MET A 260 26.90 -7.53 -0.60
CA MET A 260 27.52 -8.69 0.06
C MET A 260 28.43 -8.28 1.23
N ASP A 261 28.79 -6.99 1.34
CA ASP A 261 29.81 -6.51 2.27
C ASP A 261 29.25 -5.97 3.60
N HIS A 262 27.91 -6.01 3.80
CA HIS A 262 27.27 -5.45 5.01
C HIS A 262 26.48 -6.51 5.78
N ALA A 263 27.20 -7.36 6.51
CA ALA A 263 26.65 -8.24 7.55
C ALA A 263 26.47 -7.46 8.87
N GLY A 264 25.52 -6.52 8.89
CA GLY A 264 25.18 -5.77 10.10
C GLY A 264 24.20 -6.54 11.01
N VAL A 265 24.38 -6.43 12.33
CA VAL A 265 23.43 -6.94 13.32
C VAL A 265 22.16 -6.08 13.31
N PHE A 266 21.01 -6.67 12.95
CA PHE A 266 19.72 -6.01 13.11
C PHE A 266 19.24 -6.13 14.55
N SER A 267 18.85 -5.00 15.17
CA SER A 267 18.15 -5.05 16.46
C SER A 267 16.79 -5.72 16.31
N ASP A 268 16.42 -6.62 17.20
CA ASP A 268 15.12 -7.30 17.18
C ASP A 268 14.06 -6.37 17.76
N ARG A 269 13.29 -5.71 16.89
CA ARG A 269 12.30 -4.71 17.31
C ARG A 269 11.06 -4.77 16.43
N THR A 270 10.35 -5.89 16.46
CA THR A 270 8.91 -5.89 16.15
C THR A 270 8.14 -5.85 17.45
N ASN A 271 7.62 -4.67 17.81
CA ASN A 271 6.66 -4.50 18.90
C ASN A 271 5.28 -5.14 18.57
N ALA A 272 5.19 -6.12 17.66
CA ALA A 272 3.94 -6.71 17.20
C ALA A 272 3.04 -7.23 18.36
N PRO A 273 3.57 -7.88 19.42
CA PRO A 273 2.78 -8.25 20.60
C PRO A 273 2.23 -7.03 21.35
N TYR A 274 3.10 -6.05 21.65
CA TYR A 274 2.73 -4.77 22.29
C TYR A 274 1.66 -4.00 21.48
N TRP A 275 1.79 -4.07 20.16
CA TRP A 275 0.88 -3.48 19.20
C TRP A 275 -0.46 -4.22 19.21
N MET A 276 -0.48 -5.54 19.08
CA MET A 276 -1.75 -6.29 19.07
C MET A 276 -2.53 -6.15 20.37
N GLU A 277 -1.84 -6.19 21.52
CA GLU A 277 -2.44 -5.94 22.83
C GLU A 277 -3.13 -4.55 22.89
N ARG A 278 -2.49 -3.51 22.34
CA ARG A 278 -3.06 -2.16 22.31
C ARG A 278 -4.20 -2.01 21.30
N CYS A 279 -4.17 -2.75 20.17
CA CYS A 279 -5.30 -2.79 19.24
C CYS A 279 -6.51 -3.42 19.92
N ILE A 280 -6.34 -4.63 20.49
CA ILE A 280 -7.41 -5.36 21.19
C ILE A 280 -8.06 -4.46 22.24
N ARG A 281 -7.27 -3.73 23.05
CA ARG A 281 -7.79 -2.76 24.03
C ARG A 281 -8.66 -1.65 23.46
N VAL A 282 -8.38 -1.18 22.24
CA VAL A 282 -9.15 -0.12 21.59
C VAL A 282 -10.43 -0.67 20.97
N VAL A 283 -10.38 -1.90 20.45
CA VAL A 283 -11.52 -2.56 19.81
C VAL A 283 -12.47 -3.21 20.82
N GLN A 284 -11.99 -3.62 21.99
CA GLN A 284 -12.78 -4.35 23.00
C GLN A 284 -14.13 -3.69 23.32
N PRO A 285 -14.20 -2.37 23.59
CA PRO A 285 -15.50 -1.73 23.87
C PRO A 285 -16.47 -1.73 22.69
N TRP A 286 -15.97 -1.93 21.47
CA TRP A 286 -16.73 -2.01 20.23
C TRP A 286 -17.26 -3.43 20.02
N MET A 287 -16.45 -4.45 20.32
CA MET A 287 -16.88 -5.86 20.38
C MET A 287 -17.96 -6.07 21.46
N ASP A 288 -17.76 -5.49 22.64
CA ASP A 288 -18.73 -5.58 23.75
C ASP A 288 -20.09 -4.93 23.41
N ALA A 289 -20.12 -4.03 22.40
CA ALA A 289 -21.32 -3.34 21.94
C ALA A 289 -21.97 -3.98 20.69
N ARG A 290 -21.49 -5.14 20.24
CA ARG A 290 -21.95 -5.83 19.03
C ARG A 290 -23.46 -6.03 18.97
N ASP A 291 -24.05 -6.60 20.02
CA ASP A 291 -25.45 -7.01 20.04
C ASP A 291 -26.45 -5.84 20.06
N ILE A 292 -25.95 -4.64 20.37
CA ILE A 292 -26.73 -3.39 20.37
C ILE A 292 -26.50 -2.53 19.12
N MET A 293 -25.69 -3.00 18.16
CA MET A 293 -25.45 -2.26 16.91
C MET A 293 -26.68 -2.35 15.98
N PRO A 294 -27.03 -1.24 15.29
CA PRO A 294 -28.30 -1.11 14.58
C PRO A 294 -28.34 -1.80 13.21
N THR A 295 -27.20 -1.96 12.54
CA THR A 295 -27.15 -2.55 11.17
C THR A 295 -26.45 -3.90 11.17
N GLU A 296 -26.91 -4.79 10.30
CA GLU A 296 -26.31 -6.11 10.15
C GLU A 296 -24.88 -6.04 9.58
N GLU A 297 -24.63 -5.05 8.72
CA GLU A 297 -23.30 -4.75 8.17
C GLU A 297 -22.29 -4.34 9.25
N THR A 298 -22.71 -3.53 10.25
CA THR A 298 -21.82 -3.16 11.36
C THR A 298 -21.54 -4.32 12.29
N ARG A 299 -22.53 -5.20 12.52
CA ARG A 299 -22.33 -6.45 13.28
C ARG A 299 -21.38 -7.43 12.57
N ALA A 300 -21.53 -7.59 11.25
CA ALA A 300 -20.66 -8.43 10.44
C ALA A 300 -19.19 -7.92 10.44
N ALA A 301 -18.99 -6.61 10.40
CA ALA A 301 -17.65 -6.02 10.50
C ALA A 301 -16.99 -6.27 11.88
N VAL A 302 -17.78 -6.37 12.96
CA VAL A 302 -17.28 -6.76 14.28
C VAL A 302 -16.89 -8.24 14.31
N ASP A 303 -17.69 -9.11 13.70
CA ASP A 303 -17.42 -10.55 13.59
C ASP A 303 -16.10 -10.84 12.87
N ASP A 304 -15.82 -10.11 11.79
CA ASP A 304 -14.55 -10.20 11.07
C ASP A 304 -13.36 -9.80 11.94
N VAL A 305 -13.51 -8.77 12.77
CA VAL A 305 -12.45 -8.30 13.67
C VAL A 305 -12.23 -9.27 14.85
N GLU A 306 -13.30 -9.84 15.41
CA GLU A 306 -13.20 -10.88 16.44
C GLU A 306 -12.46 -12.12 15.92
N LYS A 307 -12.75 -12.52 14.68
CA LYS A 307 -12.06 -13.62 14.00
C LYS A 307 -10.56 -13.34 13.84
N ILE A 308 -10.20 -12.13 13.38
CA ILE A 308 -8.80 -11.71 13.26
C ILE A 308 -8.05 -11.75 14.61
N ILE A 309 -8.71 -11.34 15.69
CA ILE A 309 -8.14 -11.36 17.05
C ILE A 309 -7.98 -12.80 17.56
N SER A 310 -8.97 -13.66 17.32
CA SER A 310 -8.92 -15.08 17.69
C SER A 310 -7.77 -15.80 16.97
N ASP A 311 -7.64 -15.59 15.66
CA ASP A 311 -6.56 -16.16 14.84
C ASP A 311 -5.18 -15.68 15.33
N TRP A 312 -5.06 -14.42 15.75
CA TRP A 312 -3.84 -13.90 16.36
C TRP A 312 -3.51 -14.56 17.70
N ASN A 313 -4.49 -14.74 18.59
CA ASN A 313 -4.26 -15.34 19.91
C ASN A 313 -3.89 -16.83 19.83
N LEU A 314 -4.37 -17.53 18.80
CA LEU A 314 -3.94 -18.88 18.44
C LEU A 314 -2.50 -18.91 17.91
N PHE A 315 -2.08 -17.87 17.20
CA PHE A 315 -0.75 -17.75 16.60
C PHE A 315 0.34 -17.24 17.58
N ALA A 316 -0.05 -16.48 18.61
CA ALA A 316 0.86 -15.86 19.57
C ALA A 316 1.26 -16.76 20.77
N LYS A 317 0.72 -17.99 20.83
CA LYS A 317 1.15 -19.05 21.76
C LYS A 317 2.19 -19.95 21.10
#